data_AF-A0A523RIN7-F1
#
_entry.id   AF-A0A523RIN7-F1
#
_cell.length_a   1.000
_cell.length_b   1.000
_cell.length_c   1.000
_cell.angle_alpha   90.00
_cell.angle_beta   90.00
_cell.angle_gamma   90.00
#
_symmetry.space_group_name_H-M   'P 1'
#
loop_
_entity.id
_entity.type
_entity.pdbx_description
1 polymer ?
#
loop_
_entity_poly.entity_id
_entity_poly.type
_entity_poly.pdbx_seq_one_letter_code
_entity_poly.pdbx_strand_id
1 'polypeptide(L)'
;MTYYIEDSYIESEFEEIFNDWYKIEGLKKIKELSRQLRTFFNYRTEVIRYRFRSNPFPAKNCASTKFFSQKQKIESFTYEYIAILKKLNTNAQTLEQGIRSLFFGNNKIQLKNLLEITEKLFILLHYFSEENLHDHPKFLKFNITLAKNICLVKKCLYTQFNEFFEELEINYNNLEGELEDLIGTTPVEKEQSKKQLEERLST
;
A
#
# COMPACT_ATOMS: atom_id res chain seq x y z
N MET A 1 -47.82 38.42 -23.15
CA MET A 1 -47.68 36.94 -23.09
C MET A 1 -46.26 36.63 -23.51
N THR A 2 -45.32 36.68 -22.56
CA THR A 2 -43.89 36.43 -22.79
C THR A 2 -43.65 34.94 -22.73
N TYR A 3 -43.42 34.33 -23.88
CA TYR A 3 -43.06 32.92 -24.01
C TYR A 3 -41.64 32.73 -23.47
N TYR A 4 -41.53 32.02 -22.35
CA TYR A 4 -40.26 31.42 -21.91
C TYR A 4 -39.95 30.27 -22.87
N ILE A 5 -38.85 30.36 -23.60
CA ILE A 5 -38.27 29.21 -24.30
C ILE A 5 -37.51 28.45 -23.21
N GLU A 6 -38.14 27.39 -22.73
CA GLU A 6 -37.53 26.40 -21.85
C GLU A 6 -36.46 25.67 -22.66
N ASP A 7 -35.20 25.93 -22.33
CA ASP A 7 -34.02 25.46 -23.07
C ASP A 7 -33.73 23.99 -22.71
N SER A 8 -34.70 23.11 -23.02
CA SER A 8 -34.70 21.67 -22.75
C SER A 8 -33.54 20.92 -23.43
N TYR A 9 -32.87 21.53 -24.39
CA TYR A 9 -31.74 20.90 -25.10
C TYR A 9 -30.43 21.00 -24.31
N ILE A 10 -30.25 22.03 -23.47
CA ILE A 10 -29.02 22.22 -22.70
C ILE A 10 -28.95 21.22 -21.54
N GLU A 11 -30.07 20.88 -20.87
CA GLU A 11 -30.05 19.92 -19.76
C GLU A 11 -29.66 18.50 -20.21
N SER A 12 -30.08 18.05 -21.40
CA SER A 12 -29.84 16.67 -21.86
C SER A 12 -28.37 16.38 -22.21
N GLU A 13 -27.67 17.31 -22.87
CA GLU A 13 -26.25 17.15 -23.20
C GLU A 13 -25.36 17.24 -21.95
N PHE A 14 -25.72 18.12 -21.00
CA PHE A 14 -24.98 18.23 -19.74
C PHE A 14 -25.15 16.98 -18.86
N GLU A 15 -26.35 16.38 -18.82
CA GLU A 15 -26.58 15.11 -18.13
C GLU A 15 -25.84 13.93 -18.79
N GLU A 16 -25.79 13.85 -20.12
CA GLU A 16 -25.01 12.82 -20.82
C GLU A 16 -23.50 12.95 -20.55
N ILE A 17 -22.95 14.17 -20.65
CA ILE A 17 -21.54 14.45 -20.36
C ILE A 17 -21.21 14.12 -18.90
N PHE A 18 -22.08 14.49 -17.95
CA PHE A 18 -21.89 14.20 -16.53
C PHE A 18 -21.96 12.70 -16.23
N ASN A 19 -22.91 11.99 -16.85
CA ASN A 19 -23.05 10.54 -16.74
C ASN A 19 -21.85 9.79 -17.31
N ASP A 20 -21.30 10.26 -18.42
CA ASP A 20 -20.13 9.64 -19.02
C ASP A 20 -18.85 9.89 -18.21
N TRP A 21 -18.70 11.09 -17.63
CA TRP A 21 -17.65 11.37 -16.65
C TRP A 21 -17.77 10.47 -15.42
N TYR A 22 -18.97 10.34 -14.86
CA TYR A 22 -19.24 9.47 -13.73
C TYR A 22 -18.96 8.00 -14.05
N LYS A 23 -19.35 7.51 -15.24
CA LYS A 23 -19.00 6.16 -15.71
C LYS A 23 -17.49 5.96 -15.80
N ILE A 24 -16.75 6.92 -16.38
CA ILE A 24 -15.30 6.81 -16.55
C ILE A 24 -14.58 6.81 -15.19
N GLU A 25 -14.95 7.72 -14.29
CA GLU A 25 -14.39 7.78 -12.94
C GLU A 25 -14.77 6.55 -12.10
N GLY A 26 -16.02 6.12 -12.18
CA GLY A 26 -16.52 4.90 -11.54
C GLY A 26 -15.77 3.66 -12.02
N LEU A 27 -15.61 3.47 -13.33
CA LEU A 27 -14.85 2.36 -13.90
C LEU A 27 -13.39 2.36 -13.45
N LYS A 28 -12.73 3.52 -13.45
CA LYS A 28 -11.35 3.65 -12.94
C LYS A 28 -11.28 3.24 -11.47
N LYS A 29 -12.27 3.65 -10.68
CA LYS A 29 -12.31 3.34 -9.25
C LYS A 29 -12.57 1.86 -8.98
N ILE A 30 -13.50 1.23 -9.70
CA ILE A 30 -13.77 -0.21 -9.61
C ILE A 30 -12.52 -1.01 -9.98
N LYS A 31 -11.83 -0.64 -11.07
CA LYS A 31 -10.56 -1.27 -11.45
C LYS A 31 -9.53 -1.17 -10.33
N GLU A 32 -9.46 -0.02 -9.66
CA GLU A 32 -8.54 0.19 -8.57
C GLU A 32 -8.88 -0.65 -7.32
N LEU A 33 -10.15 -0.73 -6.93
CA LEU A 33 -10.60 -1.58 -5.82
C LEU A 33 -10.37 -3.06 -6.12
N SER A 34 -10.64 -3.49 -7.36
CA SER A 34 -10.36 -4.85 -7.81
C SER A 34 -8.87 -5.18 -7.76
N ARG A 35 -8.01 -4.25 -8.18
CA ARG A 35 -6.55 -4.36 -8.07
C ARG A 35 -6.12 -4.51 -6.61
N GLN A 36 -6.72 -3.77 -5.69
CA GLN A 36 -6.47 -3.87 -4.24
C GLN A 36 -6.82 -5.23 -3.66
N LEU A 37 -7.99 -5.77 -4.02
CA LEU A 37 -8.38 -7.12 -3.60
C LEU A 37 -7.42 -8.18 -4.15
N ARG A 38 -7.06 -8.10 -5.43
CA ARG A 38 -6.11 -9.03 -6.04
C ARG A 38 -4.75 -9.01 -5.34
N THR A 39 -4.21 -7.82 -5.07
CA THR A 39 -2.95 -7.66 -4.32
C THR A 39 -3.03 -8.35 -2.96
N PHE A 40 -4.14 -8.17 -2.22
CA PHE A 40 -4.33 -8.82 -0.93
C PHE A 40 -4.37 -10.35 -1.05
N PHE A 41 -5.17 -10.90 -1.97
CA PHE A 41 -5.28 -12.34 -2.16
C PHE A 41 -3.95 -12.98 -2.59
N ASN A 42 -3.16 -12.27 -3.39
CA ASN A 42 -1.82 -12.70 -3.75
C ASN A 42 -0.90 -12.77 -2.53
N TYR A 43 -0.84 -11.72 -1.70
CA TYR A 43 -0.04 -11.78 -0.47
C TYR A 43 -0.51 -12.87 0.49
N ARG A 44 -1.82 -13.09 0.61
CA ARG A 44 -2.36 -14.23 1.37
C ARG A 44 -1.88 -15.56 0.82
N THR A 45 -1.87 -15.71 -0.51
CA THR A 45 -1.33 -16.89 -1.20
C THR A 45 0.16 -17.08 -0.89
N GLU A 46 0.95 -16.01 -0.88
CA GLU A 46 2.37 -16.06 -0.56
C GLU A 46 2.62 -16.47 0.90
N VAL A 47 1.82 -16.00 1.86
CA VAL A 47 1.91 -16.45 3.26
C VAL A 47 1.56 -17.94 3.39
N ILE A 48 0.53 -18.41 2.68
CA ILE A 48 0.19 -19.85 2.64
C ILE A 48 1.34 -20.65 2.04
N ARG A 49 1.91 -20.23 0.91
CA ARG A 49 3.08 -20.88 0.30
C ARG A 49 4.27 -20.92 1.26
N TYR A 50 4.52 -19.83 1.98
CA TYR A 50 5.57 -19.77 2.98
C TYR A 50 5.35 -20.78 4.12
N ARG A 51 4.10 -20.91 4.61
CA ARG A 51 3.73 -21.88 5.66
C ARG A 51 3.98 -23.32 5.24
N PHE A 52 3.65 -23.68 4.00
CA PHE A 52 3.68 -25.06 3.50
C PHE A 52 4.92 -25.40 2.65
N ARG A 53 5.94 -24.55 2.62
CA ARG A 53 7.16 -24.82 1.84
C ARG A 53 7.93 -26.01 2.42
N SER A 54 8.36 -26.91 1.55
CA SER A 54 9.12 -28.10 1.93
C SER A 54 10.56 -27.79 2.37
N ASN A 55 11.11 -26.64 2.00
CA ASN A 55 12.45 -26.20 2.39
C ASN A 55 12.38 -24.82 3.07
N PRO A 56 12.79 -24.69 4.35
CA PRO A 56 12.81 -23.42 5.06
C PRO A 56 13.90 -22.47 4.56
N PHE A 57 14.90 -22.99 3.84
CA PHE A 57 15.97 -22.19 3.26
C PHE A 57 15.58 -21.82 1.83
N PRO A 58 15.38 -20.52 1.53
CA PRO A 58 15.14 -20.10 0.17
C PRO A 58 16.33 -20.53 -0.69
N ALA A 59 16.06 -21.17 -1.82
CA ALA A 59 17.10 -21.48 -2.80
C ALA A 59 17.86 -20.18 -3.09
N LYS A 60 19.19 -20.23 -2.97
CA LYS A 60 20.05 -19.06 -3.05
C LYS A 60 19.85 -18.39 -4.42
N ASN A 61 19.14 -17.26 -4.40
CA ASN A 61 19.03 -16.24 -5.44
C ASN A 61 18.45 -16.69 -6.80
N CYS A 62 17.15 -16.39 -7.01
CA CYS A 62 16.64 -16.07 -8.33
C CYS A 62 15.98 -14.68 -8.36
N ALA A 63 16.46 -13.74 -7.55
CA ALA A 63 16.02 -12.36 -7.65
C ALA A 63 16.71 -11.71 -8.87
N SER A 64 15.90 -11.36 -9.87
CA SER A 64 16.39 -10.65 -11.05
C SER A 64 16.90 -9.24 -10.69
N THR A 65 17.78 -8.66 -11.51
CA THR A 65 18.18 -7.25 -11.38
C THR A 65 16.97 -6.31 -11.31
N LYS A 66 15.88 -6.68 -12.01
CA LYS A 66 14.61 -5.96 -11.98
C LYS A 66 14.00 -5.96 -10.57
N PHE A 67 13.93 -7.12 -9.90
CA PHE A 67 13.43 -7.23 -8.53
C PHE A 67 14.17 -6.28 -7.58
N PHE A 68 15.51 -6.31 -7.57
CA PHE A 68 16.30 -5.45 -6.69
C PHE A 68 16.09 -3.96 -6.97
N SER A 69 16.01 -3.56 -8.24
CA SER A 69 15.76 -2.16 -8.60
C SER A 69 14.39 -1.68 -8.15
N GLN A 70 13.35 -2.52 -8.25
CA GLN A 70 12.01 -2.17 -7.76
C GLN A 70 11.97 -2.17 -6.23
N LYS A 71 12.74 -3.05 -5.58
CA LYS A 71 12.81 -3.15 -4.12
C LYS A 71 13.38 -1.85 -3.55
N GLN A 72 14.49 -1.36 -4.12
CA GLN A 72 15.06 -0.07 -3.72
C GLN A 72 14.09 1.09 -3.95
N LYS A 73 13.31 1.06 -5.04
CA LYS A 73 12.29 2.10 -5.31
C LYS A 73 11.19 2.11 -4.26
N ILE A 74 10.63 0.95 -3.90
CA ILE A 74 9.56 0.90 -2.90
C ILE A 74 10.09 1.32 -1.52
N GLU A 75 11.31 0.93 -1.15
CA GLU A 75 11.94 1.35 0.10
C GLU A 75 12.15 2.87 0.14
N SER A 76 12.64 3.46 -0.96
CA SER A 76 12.83 4.91 -1.09
C SER A 76 11.51 5.69 -1.00
N PHE A 77 10.49 5.28 -1.76
CA PHE A 77 9.16 5.90 -1.69
C PHE A 77 8.50 5.70 -0.31
N THR A 78 8.79 4.60 0.38
CA THR A 78 8.28 4.36 1.73
C THR A 78 8.90 5.36 2.70
N TYR A 79 10.20 5.65 2.57
CA TYR A 79 10.85 6.68 3.38
C TYR A 79 10.24 8.06 3.14
N GLU A 80 10.03 8.45 1.88
CA GLU A 80 9.38 9.71 1.51
C GLU A 80 7.95 9.80 2.08
N TYR A 81 7.17 8.73 1.92
CA TYR A 81 5.83 8.63 2.48
C TYR A 81 5.81 8.80 4.00
N ILE A 82 6.68 8.10 4.73
CA ILE A 82 6.81 8.25 6.19
C ILE A 82 7.20 9.68 6.56
N ALA A 83 8.10 10.31 5.81
CA ALA A 83 8.49 11.69 6.06
C ALA A 83 7.32 12.66 5.87
N ILE A 84 6.45 12.44 4.88
CA ILE A 84 5.22 13.21 4.69
C ILE A 84 4.27 13.00 5.87
N LEU A 85 3.99 11.74 6.26
CA LEU A 85 3.09 11.45 7.37
C LEU A 85 3.59 12.04 8.70
N LYS A 86 4.89 11.99 8.97
CA LYS A 86 5.48 12.58 10.18
C LYS A 86 5.26 14.08 10.26
N LYS A 87 5.32 14.80 9.13
CA LYS A 87 5.03 16.25 9.10
C LYS A 87 3.59 16.55 9.49
N LEU A 88 2.65 15.66 9.17
CA LEU A 88 1.23 15.81 9.54
C LEU A 88 0.98 15.53 11.03
N ASN A 89 1.83 14.73 11.66
CA ASN A 89 1.68 14.29 13.06
C ASN A 89 2.38 15.22 14.07
N THR A 90 2.71 16.46 13.70
CA THR A 90 3.55 17.37 14.50
C THR A 90 2.81 18.09 15.63
N ASN A 91 1.48 18.10 15.64
CA ASN A 91 0.67 18.94 16.56
C ASN A 91 -0.18 18.14 17.57
N ALA A 92 0.29 16.98 18.04
CA ALA A 92 -0.45 16.07 18.94
C ALA A 92 -1.83 15.60 18.41
N GLN A 93 -2.05 15.76 17.11
CA GLN A 93 -3.25 15.28 16.41
C GLN A 93 -3.04 13.83 15.97
N THR A 94 -4.12 13.05 15.92
CA THR A 94 -4.06 11.73 15.30
C THR A 94 -3.71 11.85 13.82
N LEU A 95 -3.13 10.80 13.22
CA LEU A 95 -2.80 10.79 11.79
C LEU A 95 -4.02 11.09 10.90
N GLU A 96 -5.18 10.55 11.27
CA GLU A 96 -6.45 10.80 10.59
C GLU A 96 -6.84 12.29 10.63
N GLN A 97 -6.74 12.94 11.79
CA GLN A 97 -6.97 14.38 11.92
C GLN A 97 -5.97 15.18 11.09
N GLY A 98 -4.69 14.78 11.10
CA GLY A 98 -3.65 15.40 10.30
C GLY A 98 -3.95 15.32 8.80
N ILE A 99 -4.41 14.17 8.31
CA ILE A 99 -4.80 14.00 6.90
C ILE A 99 -6.07 14.80 6.57
N ARG A 100 -7.08 14.78 7.45
CA ARG A 100 -8.31 15.56 7.25
C ARG A 100 -8.03 17.07 7.18
N SER A 101 -7.06 17.56 7.97
CA SER A 101 -6.66 18.97 7.94
C SER A 101 -6.11 19.41 6.57
N LEU A 102 -5.59 18.50 5.75
CA LEU A 102 -5.08 18.83 4.41
C LEU A 102 -6.16 19.26 3.44
N PHE A 103 -7.41 18.84 3.67
CA PHE A 103 -8.56 19.25 2.85
C PHE A 103 -9.02 20.68 3.18
N PHE A 104 -8.63 21.21 4.34
CA PHE A 104 -9.07 22.51 4.83
C PHE A 104 -7.87 23.45 4.97
N GLY A 105 -7.70 24.39 4.03
CA GLY A 105 -6.64 25.40 4.06
C GLY A 105 -5.76 25.42 2.80
N ASN A 106 -4.63 26.15 2.86
CA ASN A 106 -3.72 26.32 1.72
C ASN A 106 -2.73 25.13 1.54
N ASN A 107 -3.15 23.92 1.92
CA ASN A 107 -2.30 22.70 1.97
C ASN A 107 -2.41 21.82 0.72
N LYS A 108 -2.94 22.35 -0.40
CA LYS A 108 -3.18 21.60 -1.65
C LYS A 108 -1.94 20.87 -2.16
N ILE A 109 -0.76 21.46 -2.01
CA ILE A 109 0.52 20.84 -2.43
C ILE A 109 0.82 19.61 -1.58
N GLN A 110 0.63 19.68 -0.27
CA GLN A 110 0.89 18.56 0.64
C GLN A 110 -0.11 17.42 0.39
N LEU A 111 -1.38 17.74 0.17
CA LEU A 111 -2.40 16.76 -0.19
C LEU A 111 -2.07 16.06 -1.51
N LYS A 112 -1.68 16.82 -2.54
CA LYS A 112 -1.26 16.28 -3.84
C LYS A 112 -0.06 15.35 -3.69
N ASN A 113 0.96 15.75 -2.95
CA ASN A 113 2.14 14.92 -2.70
C ASN A 113 1.77 13.62 -1.99
N LEU A 114 0.90 13.67 -0.97
CA LEU A 114 0.42 12.50 -0.26
C LEU A 114 -0.35 11.54 -1.18
N LEU A 115 -1.24 12.07 -2.03
CA LEU A 115 -1.98 11.27 -3.01
C LEU A 115 -1.03 10.60 -4.01
N GLU A 116 -0.08 11.34 -4.58
CA GLU A 116 0.87 10.83 -5.56
C GLU A 116 1.78 9.73 -4.99
N ILE A 117 2.35 9.94 -3.81
CA ILE A 117 3.24 8.93 -3.21
C ILE A 117 2.46 7.68 -2.82
N THR A 118 1.23 7.83 -2.31
CA THR A 118 0.35 6.71 -1.94
C THR A 118 0.01 5.86 -3.16
N GLU A 119 -0.29 6.49 -4.30
CA GLU A 119 -0.56 5.78 -5.55
C GLU A 119 0.68 5.06 -6.10
N LYS A 120 1.85 5.72 -6.10
CA LYS A 120 3.12 5.10 -6.52
C LYS A 120 3.45 3.86 -5.68
N LEU A 121 3.31 3.96 -4.37
CA LEU A 121 3.54 2.82 -3.47
C LEU A 121 2.56 1.69 -3.73
N PHE A 122 1.28 2.01 -3.96
CA PHE A 122 0.28 0.99 -4.23
C PHE A 122 0.54 0.25 -5.56
N ILE A 123 0.98 0.95 -6.60
CA ILE A 123 1.42 0.34 -7.86
C ILE A 123 2.59 -0.64 -7.62
N LEU A 124 3.55 -0.27 -6.79
CA LEU A 124 4.69 -1.14 -6.44
C LEU A 124 4.26 -2.34 -5.59
N LEU A 125 3.36 -2.16 -4.63
CA LEU A 125 2.78 -3.27 -3.88
C LEU A 125 2.10 -4.27 -4.81
N HIS A 126 1.27 -3.77 -5.74
CA HIS A 126 0.63 -4.63 -6.72
C HIS A 126 1.66 -5.36 -7.59
N TYR A 127 2.69 -4.66 -8.09
CA TYR A 127 3.80 -5.26 -8.82
C TYR A 127 4.42 -6.42 -8.04
N PHE A 128 4.75 -6.22 -6.76
CA PHE A 128 5.34 -7.25 -5.93
C PHE A 128 4.38 -8.38 -5.55
N SER A 129 3.08 -8.13 -5.52
CA SER A 129 2.08 -9.18 -5.29
C SER A 129 1.99 -10.17 -6.44
N GLU A 130 2.39 -9.77 -7.66
CA GLU A 130 2.45 -10.66 -8.81
C GLU A 130 3.77 -11.46 -8.88
N GLU A 131 4.70 -11.20 -7.96
CA GLU A 131 5.99 -11.90 -7.85
C GLU A 131 5.93 -12.97 -6.74
N ASN A 132 6.84 -13.95 -6.79
CA ASN A 132 6.94 -14.99 -5.76
C ASN A 132 7.71 -14.48 -4.53
N LEU A 133 7.01 -13.84 -3.59
CA LEU A 133 7.58 -13.27 -2.38
C LEU A 133 7.74 -14.24 -1.20
N HIS A 134 7.17 -15.44 -1.25
CA HIS A 134 7.29 -16.45 -0.20
C HIS A 134 8.76 -16.85 0.09
N ASP A 135 9.67 -16.72 -0.88
CA ASP A 135 11.11 -16.92 -0.68
C ASP A 135 11.80 -15.75 0.05
N HIS A 136 11.09 -14.64 0.24
CA HIS A 136 11.56 -13.42 0.88
C HIS A 136 10.63 -12.98 2.02
N PRO A 137 10.43 -13.81 3.07
CA PRO A 137 9.41 -13.58 4.10
C PRO A 137 9.55 -12.24 4.84
N LYS A 138 10.78 -11.78 5.09
CA LYS A 138 11.02 -10.45 5.69
C LYS A 138 10.53 -9.31 4.78
N PHE A 139 10.72 -9.46 3.47
CA PHE A 139 10.26 -8.47 2.50
C PHE A 139 8.75 -8.57 2.26
N LEU A 140 8.18 -9.79 2.29
CA LEU A 140 6.72 -9.98 2.28
C LEU A 140 6.08 -9.28 3.49
N LYS A 141 6.63 -9.46 4.70
CA LYS A 141 6.20 -8.75 5.92
C LYS A 141 6.25 -7.24 5.71
N PHE A 142 7.36 -6.71 5.22
CA PHE A 142 7.48 -5.29 4.89
C PHE A 142 6.37 -4.80 3.96
N ASN A 143 6.07 -5.54 2.88
CA ASN A 143 5.00 -5.16 1.94
C ASN A 143 3.61 -5.20 2.59
N ILE A 144 3.33 -6.20 3.43
CA ILE A 144 2.06 -6.30 4.17
C ILE A 144 1.90 -5.13 5.15
N THR A 145 2.93 -4.83 5.95
CA THR A 145 2.92 -3.69 6.88
C THR A 145 2.72 -2.37 6.13
N LEU A 146 3.38 -2.20 4.98
CA LEU A 146 3.21 -1.03 4.13
C LEU A 146 1.79 -0.92 3.56
N ALA A 147 1.23 -2.02 3.06
CA ALA A 147 -0.13 -2.09 2.52
C ALA A 147 -1.17 -1.70 3.57
N LYS A 148 -1.01 -2.17 4.82
CA LYS A 148 -1.84 -1.76 5.96
C LYS A 148 -1.81 -0.25 6.16
N ASN A 149 -0.62 0.35 6.26
CA ASN A 149 -0.47 1.80 6.49
C ASN A 149 -1.10 2.61 5.34
N ILE A 150 -0.95 2.14 4.10
CA ILE A 150 -1.59 2.75 2.93
C ILE A 150 -3.12 2.65 3.02
N CYS A 151 -3.68 1.54 3.49
CA CYS A 151 -5.13 1.40 3.68
C CYS A 151 -5.66 2.41 4.69
N LEU A 152 -4.97 2.61 5.82
CA LEU A 152 -5.31 3.64 6.80
C LEU A 152 -5.33 5.03 6.17
N VAL A 153 -4.32 5.38 5.36
CA VAL A 153 -4.27 6.67 4.67
C VAL A 153 -5.37 6.78 3.60
N LYS A 154 -5.61 5.72 2.81
CA LYS A 154 -6.66 5.71 1.78
C LYS A 154 -8.06 5.81 2.38
N LYS A 155 -8.30 5.21 3.55
CA LYS A 155 -9.54 5.39 4.33
C LYS A 155 -9.80 6.86 4.64
N CYS A 156 -8.75 7.60 5.00
CA CYS A 156 -8.83 9.04 5.28
C CYS A 156 -9.00 9.89 4.01
N LEU A 157 -8.32 9.52 2.92
CA LEU A 157 -8.33 10.27 1.65
C LEU A 157 -9.60 10.03 0.81
N TYR A 158 -10.21 8.86 0.94
CA TYR A 158 -11.36 8.43 0.13
C TYR A 158 -12.51 8.01 1.04
N THR A 159 -13.14 8.99 1.69
CA THR A 159 -14.22 8.77 2.67
C THR A 159 -15.40 7.97 2.11
N GLN A 160 -15.73 8.11 0.84
CA GLN A 160 -16.79 7.34 0.17
C GLN A 160 -16.50 5.83 0.03
N PHE A 161 -15.24 5.42 0.23
CA PHE A 161 -14.79 4.02 0.23
C PHE A 161 -14.14 3.64 1.57
N ASN A 162 -14.44 4.40 2.62
CA ASN A 162 -13.95 4.19 3.97
C ASN A 162 -14.04 2.71 4.39
N GLU A 163 -15.24 2.14 4.34
CA GLU A 163 -15.52 0.78 4.82
C GLU A 163 -14.67 -0.27 4.09
N PHE A 164 -14.48 -0.09 2.78
CA PHE A 164 -13.63 -0.98 1.99
C PHE A 164 -12.17 -0.94 2.48
N PHE A 165 -11.62 0.26 2.69
CA PHE A 165 -10.24 0.42 3.12
C PHE A 165 -10.02 0.01 4.58
N GLU A 166 -11.03 0.18 5.43
CA GLU A 166 -11.04 -0.30 6.80
C GLU A 166 -11.01 -1.83 6.85
N GLU A 167 -11.88 -2.49 6.09
CA GLU A 167 -11.90 -3.96 6.00
C GLU A 167 -10.58 -4.49 5.43
N LEU A 168 -10.02 -3.82 4.41
CA LEU A 168 -8.73 -4.20 3.84
C LEU A 168 -7.57 -3.99 4.83
N GLU A 169 -7.61 -2.93 5.64
CA GLU A 169 -6.64 -2.67 6.72
C GLU A 169 -6.67 -3.78 7.78
N ILE A 170 -7.87 -4.18 8.24
CA ILE A 170 -8.06 -5.29 9.19
C ILE A 170 -7.51 -6.60 8.60
N ASN A 171 -7.81 -6.86 7.33
CA ASN A 171 -7.34 -8.05 6.62
C ASN A 171 -5.81 -8.10 6.51
N TYR A 172 -5.15 -6.98 6.21
CA TYR A 172 -3.68 -6.91 6.24
C TYR A 172 -3.09 -7.05 7.65
N ASN A 173 -3.75 -6.49 8.68
CA ASN A 173 -3.35 -6.69 10.08
C ASN A 173 -3.37 -8.16 10.48
N ASN A 174 -4.43 -8.88 10.15
CA ASN A 174 -4.54 -10.31 10.43
C ASN A 174 -3.45 -11.10 9.70
N LEU A 175 -3.21 -10.77 8.43
CA LEU A 175 -2.18 -11.42 7.61
C LEU A 175 -0.76 -11.16 8.13
N GLU A 176 -0.48 -9.96 8.65
CA GLU A 176 0.78 -9.63 9.31
C GLU A 176 0.99 -10.49 10.57
N GLY A 177 -0.05 -10.65 11.39
CA GLY A 177 -0.02 -11.51 12.58
C GLY A 177 0.28 -12.97 12.22
N GLU A 178 -0.44 -13.51 11.24
CA GLU A 178 -0.19 -14.87 10.74
C GLU A 178 1.25 -15.07 10.25
N LEU A 179 1.80 -14.08 9.54
CA LEU A 179 3.18 -14.16 9.04
C LEU A 179 4.21 -14.02 10.16
N GLU A 180 3.95 -13.20 11.18
CA GLU A 180 4.85 -13.03 12.31
C GLU A 180 4.99 -14.31 13.13
N ASP A 181 3.87 -15.00 13.37
CA ASP A 181 3.88 -16.29 14.04
C ASP A 181 4.72 -17.32 13.27
N LEU A 182 4.63 -17.33 11.94
CA LEU A 182 5.41 -18.23 11.07
C LEU A 182 6.91 -17.90 11.06
N ILE A 183 7.27 -16.61 11.03
CA ILE A 183 8.67 -16.19 11.06
C ILE A 183 9.28 -16.43 12.44
N GLY A 184 8.55 -16.13 13.51
CA GLY A 184 9.00 -16.26 14.91
C GLY A 184 9.13 -17.71 15.39
N THR A 185 8.41 -18.66 14.78
CA THR A 185 8.51 -20.10 15.07
C THR A 185 9.58 -20.84 14.26
N THR A 186 10.25 -20.16 13.33
CA THR A 186 11.38 -20.75 12.62
C THR A 186 12.55 -20.88 13.60
N PRO A 187 13.15 -22.08 13.82
CA PRO A 187 14.30 -22.20 14.71
C PRO A 187 15.39 -21.30 14.15
N VAL A 188 15.78 -20.29 14.92
CA VAL A 188 17.02 -19.59 14.71
C VAL A 188 18.10 -20.65 14.94
N GLU A 189 18.55 -21.31 13.87
CA GLU A 189 19.88 -21.89 13.87
C GLU A 189 20.79 -20.76 14.30
N LYS A 190 21.35 -20.92 15.50
CA LYS A 190 22.42 -20.09 16.01
C LYS A 190 23.52 -20.13 14.96
N GLU A 191 23.53 -19.14 14.08
CA GLU A 191 24.67 -18.88 13.22
C GLU A 191 25.79 -18.42 14.15
N GLN A 192 26.51 -19.42 14.66
CA GLN A 192 27.78 -19.25 15.33
C GLN A 192 28.70 -18.50 14.38
N SER A 193 28.97 -17.23 14.65
CA SER A 193 30.31 -16.62 14.51
C SER A 193 30.34 -15.13 14.87
N LYS A 194 29.86 -14.76 16.06
CA LYS A 194 30.29 -13.50 16.69
C LYS A 194 31.77 -13.50 17.13
N LYS A 195 32.49 -14.62 16.97
CA LYS A 195 33.93 -14.74 17.25
C LYS A 195 34.85 -14.14 16.18
N GLN A 196 34.38 -13.85 14.96
CA GLN A 196 35.26 -13.29 13.92
C GLN A 196 35.40 -11.76 13.96
N LEU A 197 34.55 -11.05 14.71
CA LEU A 197 34.62 -9.59 14.80
C LEU A 197 35.52 -9.10 15.95
N GLU A 198 35.65 -9.88 17.02
CA GLU A 198 36.52 -9.54 18.17
C GLU A 198 38.01 -9.84 17.87
N GLU A 199 38.31 -10.87 17.07
CA GLU A 199 39.69 -11.18 16.66
C GLU A 199 40.28 -10.14 15.68
N ARG A 200 39.44 -9.41 14.93
CA ARG A 200 39.89 -8.35 14.01
C ARG A 200 40.04 -6.96 14.66
N LEU A 201 39.70 -6.84 15.94
CA LEU A 201 39.87 -5.62 16.72
C LEU A 201 41.06 -5.70 17.70
N SER A 202 41.78 -6.82 17.71
CA SER A 202 42.88 -7.10 18.65
C SER A 202 44.27 -7.24 17.99
N THR A 203 44.42 -6.77 16.75
CA THR A 203 45.73 -6.62 16.08
C THR A 203 45.88 -5.23 15.48
#